data_AF-A0A690XYW7-F1
#
_entry.id   AF-A0A690XYW7-F1
#
_cell.length_a   1.000
_cell.length_b   1.000
_cell.length_c   1.000
_cell.angle_alpha   90.00
_cell.angle_beta   90.00
_cell.angle_gamma   90.00
#
_symmetry.space_group_name_H-M   'P 1'
#
loop_
_entity.id
_entity.type
_entity.pdbx_description
1 polymer ?
#
loop_
_entity_poly.entity_id
_entity_poly.type
_entity_poly.pdbx_seq_one_letter_code
_entity_poly.pdbx_strand_id
1 'polypeptide(L)'
;MAFGKLVNDKIVIDTNNALNYKNKEGDIQQRKVDTALIDVIKEAGQVAAMEHGAVLFSAKINDEWKNYFVNRDEKTHNIVLKPTNSQNRDDFIYINSNINEQGYFYYTINQKREAAKELIEGIGIIEHQNQDGTKSHYLETNVRLYNEELKQELKEKGNEFIAVISNAGIRIVNEAEMKAQKQEQQIQQTQEIKEPEKTQNQEFGR
;
A
#
# COMPACT_ATOMS: atom_id res chain seq x y z
N MET A 1 -3.56 -1.20 -9.02
CA MET A 1 -4.07 0.19 -8.96
C MET A 1 -3.56 0.79 -7.68
N ALA A 2 -3.15 2.06 -7.69
CA ALA A 2 -2.71 2.81 -6.53
C ALA A 2 -3.39 4.20 -6.51
N PHE A 3 -3.37 4.86 -5.37
CA PHE A 3 -3.92 6.20 -5.21
C PHE A 3 -2.80 7.17 -4.83
N GLY A 4 -2.75 8.33 -5.47
CA GLY A 4 -1.76 9.38 -5.22
C GLY A 4 -2.43 10.70 -4.84
N LYS A 5 -1.87 11.42 -3.87
CA LYS A 5 -2.32 12.76 -3.46
C LYS A 5 -1.19 13.76 -3.51
N LEU A 6 -1.50 15.01 -3.85
CA LEU A 6 -0.53 16.10 -3.75
C LEU A 6 -0.43 16.57 -2.29
N VAL A 7 0.73 16.39 -1.67
CA VAL A 7 1.03 16.83 -0.30
C VAL A 7 2.36 17.57 -0.33
N ASN A 8 2.36 18.86 0.04
CA ASN A 8 3.55 19.70 0.05
C ASN A 8 4.37 19.61 -1.25
N ASP A 9 3.68 19.79 -2.39
CA ASP A 9 4.26 19.73 -3.76
C ASP A 9 4.85 18.35 -4.15
N LYS A 10 4.43 17.27 -3.48
CA LYS A 10 4.87 15.90 -3.77
C LYS A 10 3.66 14.98 -3.93
N ILE A 11 3.73 14.07 -4.91
CA ILE A 11 2.70 13.04 -5.08
C ILE A 11 3.01 11.90 -4.12
N VAL A 12 2.26 11.84 -3.03
CA VAL A 12 2.35 10.77 -2.02
C VAL A 12 1.38 9.66 -2.39
N ILE A 13 1.90 8.45 -2.47
CA ILE A 13 1.12 7.24 -2.74
C ILE A 13 0.51 6.74 -1.43
N ASP A 14 -0.79 6.50 -1.45
CA ASP A 14 -1.50 5.85 -0.36
C ASP A 14 -1.05 4.40 -0.27
N THR A 15 -0.43 4.04 0.86
CA THR A 15 0.09 2.71 1.12
C THR A 15 -0.30 2.26 2.52
N ASN A 16 -0.47 0.96 2.71
CA ASN A 16 -0.88 0.41 4.00
C ASN A 16 0.32 0.24 4.94
N ASN A 17 0.70 1.31 5.63
CA ASN A 17 1.75 1.30 6.65
C ASN A 17 1.23 1.00 8.07
N ALA A 18 -0.04 0.63 8.23
CA ALA A 18 -0.64 0.34 9.53
C ALA A 18 -0.14 -0.99 10.10
N LEU A 19 0.26 -0.97 11.37
CA LEU A 19 0.58 -2.20 12.12
C LEU A 19 -0.69 -2.82 12.70
N ASN A 20 -1.70 -2.03 13.02
CA ASN A 20 -2.93 -2.54 13.60
C ASN A 20 -3.87 -3.13 12.53
N TYR A 21 -4.55 -4.22 12.87
CA TYR A 21 -5.64 -4.79 12.08
C TYR A 21 -6.72 -5.37 13.00
N LYS A 22 -7.95 -5.48 12.50
CA LYS A 22 -9.03 -6.17 13.22
C LYS A 22 -9.06 -7.64 12.85
N ASN A 23 -9.08 -8.52 13.84
CA ASN A 23 -9.33 -9.95 13.62
C ASN A 23 -10.83 -10.18 13.29
N LYS A 24 -11.21 -11.44 13.02
CA LYS A 24 -12.60 -11.81 12.71
C LYS A 24 -13.59 -11.53 13.86
N GLU A 25 -13.08 -11.45 15.08
CA GLU A 25 -13.85 -11.21 16.31
C GLU A 25 -14.00 -9.71 16.61
N GLY A 26 -13.28 -8.85 15.88
CA GLY A 26 -13.32 -7.39 16.01
C GLY A 26 -12.20 -6.81 16.86
N ASP A 27 -11.32 -7.63 17.44
CA ASP A 27 -10.22 -7.20 18.28
C ASP A 27 -9.08 -6.58 17.46
N ILE A 28 -8.46 -5.54 18.02
CA ILE A 28 -7.29 -4.90 17.45
C ILE A 28 -6.05 -5.74 17.78
N GLN A 29 -5.39 -6.26 16.75
CA GLN A 29 -4.10 -6.94 16.84
C GLN A 29 -3.02 -6.17 16.09
N GLN A 30 -1.76 -6.42 16.42
CA GLN A 30 -0.61 -5.86 15.71
C GLN A 30 0.01 -6.90 14.78
N ARG A 31 0.24 -6.50 13.53
CA ARG A 31 1.03 -7.24 12.56
C ARG A 31 2.50 -7.18 12.93
N LYS A 32 3.26 -8.17 12.48
CA LYS A 32 4.73 -8.09 12.53
C LYS A 32 5.21 -6.95 11.62
N VAL A 33 6.26 -6.27 12.08
CA VAL A 33 6.88 -5.13 11.38
C VAL A 33 7.30 -5.51 9.96
N ASP A 34 7.95 -6.66 9.79
CA ASP A 34 8.39 -7.18 8.50
C ASP A 34 7.24 -7.34 7.49
N THR A 35 6.08 -7.78 7.98
CA THR A 35 4.89 -8.03 7.16
C THR A 35 4.28 -6.72 6.68
N ALA A 36 4.12 -5.73 7.56
CA ALA A 36 3.62 -4.41 7.18
C ALA A 36 4.61 -3.69 6.25
N LEU A 37 5.91 -3.83 6.49
CA LEU A 37 6.94 -3.26 5.63
C LEU A 37 6.93 -3.88 4.22
N ILE A 38 6.77 -5.20 4.13
CA ILE A 38 6.63 -5.90 2.85
C ILE A 38 5.41 -5.40 2.07
N ASP A 39 4.26 -5.18 2.74
CA ASP A 39 3.05 -4.67 2.11
C ASP A 39 3.30 -3.29 1.46
N VAL A 40 3.92 -2.35 2.20
CA VAL A 40 4.27 -1.02 1.67
C VAL A 40 5.25 -1.12 0.49
N ILE A 41 6.31 -1.94 0.60
CA ILE A 41 7.31 -2.09 -0.47
C ILE A 41 6.68 -2.73 -1.71
N LYS A 42 5.79 -3.72 -1.52
CA LYS A 42 5.05 -4.37 -2.60
C LYS A 42 4.16 -3.36 -3.33
N GLU A 43 3.43 -2.52 -2.61
CA GLU A 43 2.60 -1.46 -3.20
C GLU A 43 3.45 -0.45 -3.97
N ALA A 44 4.59 -0.01 -3.41
CA ALA A 44 5.54 0.84 -4.11
C ALA A 44 6.09 0.19 -5.39
N GLY A 45 6.43 -1.11 -5.32
CA GLY A 45 6.91 -1.88 -6.47
C GLY A 45 5.84 -2.04 -7.55
N GLN A 46 4.57 -2.16 -7.17
CA GLN A 46 3.46 -2.15 -8.14
C GLN A 46 3.36 -0.81 -8.87
N VAL A 47 3.47 0.32 -8.16
CA VAL A 47 3.49 1.65 -8.80
C VAL A 47 4.69 1.79 -9.73
N ALA A 48 5.86 1.32 -9.32
CA ALA A 48 7.06 1.37 -10.16
C ALA A 48 6.87 0.59 -11.47
N ALA A 49 6.19 -0.55 -11.43
CA ALA A 49 5.86 -1.35 -12.61
C ALA A 49 4.75 -0.76 -13.49
N MET A 50 4.07 0.31 -13.08
CA MET A 50 3.11 1.03 -13.92
C MET A 50 3.79 2.03 -14.86
N GLU A 51 5.09 2.29 -14.66
CA GLU A 51 5.95 3.10 -15.53
C GLU A 51 5.50 4.56 -15.75
N HIS A 52 4.70 5.11 -14.83
CA HIS A 52 4.27 6.51 -14.86
C HIS A 52 5.25 7.50 -14.21
N GLY A 53 6.49 7.08 -13.96
CA GLY A 53 7.52 7.91 -13.32
C GLY A 53 8.36 7.16 -12.30
N ALA A 54 9.34 7.84 -11.73
CA ALA A 54 10.23 7.24 -10.73
C ALA A 54 9.53 7.13 -9.37
N VAL A 55 9.66 5.99 -8.70
CA VAL A 55 9.09 5.76 -7.38
C VAL A 55 10.19 5.79 -6.31
N LEU A 56 9.92 6.53 -5.24
CA LEU A 56 10.81 6.66 -4.10
C LEU A 56 10.13 6.13 -2.85
N PHE A 57 10.74 5.13 -2.22
CA PHE A 57 10.39 4.66 -0.89
C PHE A 57 11.28 5.37 0.14
N SER A 58 10.67 6.01 1.11
CA SER A 58 11.36 6.67 2.22
C SER A 58 10.98 5.96 3.52
N ALA A 59 11.96 5.73 4.38
CA ALA A 59 11.78 5.08 5.66
C ALA A 59 12.63 5.79 6.72
N LYS A 60 12.08 6.02 7.90
CA LYS A 60 12.88 6.48 9.04
C LYS A 60 13.52 5.26 9.70
N ILE A 61 14.84 5.15 9.64
CA ILE A 61 15.62 4.01 10.11
C ILE A 61 16.63 4.54 11.12
N ASN A 62 16.58 4.06 12.36
CA ASN A 62 17.44 4.54 13.45
C ASN A 62 17.38 6.07 13.60
N ASP A 63 16.15 6.60 13.63
CA ASP A 63 15.83 8.04 13.69
C ASP A 63 16.23 8.91 12.48
N GLU A 64 16.79 8.31 11.42
CA GLU A 64 17.19 9.02 10.21
C GLU A 64 16.32 8.64 9.00
N TRP A 65 15.87 9.63 8.23
CA TRP A 65 15.15 9.38 6.98
C TRP A 65 16.09 8.92 5.88
N LYS A 66 15.97 7.66 5.49
CA LYS A 66 16.65 7.07 4.33
C LYS A 66 15.69 6.98 3.14
N ASN A 67 16.22 7.20 1.94
CA ASN A 67 15.46 7.24 0.70
C ASN A 67 16.00 6.20 -0.28
N TYR A 68 15.09 5.52 -0.98
CA TYR A 68 15.41 4.44 -1.91
C TYR A 68 14.60 4.56 -3.19
N PHE A 69 15.26 4.49 -4.34
CA PHE A 69 14.57 4.26 -5.61
C PHE A 69 14.04 2.83 -5.66
N VAL A 70 12.75 2.71 -5.97
CA VAL A 70 12.07 1.42 -6.07
C VAL A 70 12.13 0.94 -7.52
N ASN A 71 12.68 -0.24 -7.73
CA ASN A 71 12.75 -0.88 -9.04
C ASN A 71 12.08 -2.25 -8.91
N ARG A 72 11.16 -2.58 -9.83
CA ARG A 72 10.54 -3.91 -9.89
C ARG A 72 10.90 -4.57 -11.21
N ASP A 73 11.42 -5.78 -11.12
CA ASP A 73 11.72 -6.59 -12.30
C ASP A 73 10.43 -7.16 -12.89
N GLU A 74 10.23 -6.98 -14.19
CA GLU A 74 9.00 -7.38 -14.87
C GLU A 74 8.79 -8.90 -14.84
N LYS A 75 9.86 -9.67 -15.01
CA LYS A 75 9.80 -11.14 -15.19
C LYS A 75 9.71 -11.89 -13.86
N THR A 76 10.56 -11.52 -12.92
CA THR A 76 10.68 -12.18 -11.62
C THR A 76 9.79 -11.55 -10.58
N HIS A 77 9.27 -10.35 -10.83
CA HIS A 77 8.53 -9.53 -9.88
C HIS A 77 9.33 -9.11 -8.64
N ASN A 78 10.63 -9.44 -8.58
CA ASN A 78 11.52 -9.02 -7.51
C ASN A 78 11.58 -7.49 -7.43
N ILE A 79 11.69 -6.97 -6.21
CA ILE A 79 11.82 -5.54 -5.96
C ILE A 79 13.22 -5.28 -5.42
N VAL A 80 13.85 -4.22 -5.91
CA VAL A 80 15.14 -3.72 -5.41
C VAL A 80 14.96 -2.29 -4.95
N LEU A 81 15.28 -2.05 -3.69
CA LEU A 81 15.40 -0.72 -3.10
C LEU A 81 16.86 -0.29 -3.23
N LYS A 82 17.11 0.72 -4.08
CA LYS A 82 18.45 1.28 -4.30
C LYS A 82 18.56 2.59 -3.51
N PRO A 83 19.48 2.72 -2.54
CA PRO A 83 19.67 3.98 -1.81
C PRO A 83 19.93 5.15 -2.77
N THR A 84 19.36 6.33 -2.49
CA THR A 84 19.56 7.51 -3.36
C THR A 84 20.97 8.10 -3.26
N ASN A 85 21.71 7.78 -2.20
CA ASN A 85 23.02 8.33 -1.87
C ASN A 85 24.17 7.31 -2.04
N SER A 86 23.89 6.09 -2.50
CA SER A 86 24.91 5.06 -2.72
C SER A 86 24.69 4.32 -4.02
N GLN A 87 25.78 4.01 -4.73
CA GLN A 87 25.80 3.12 -5.89
C GLN A 87 26.35 1.73 -5.55
N ASN A 88 26.78 1.50 -4.30
CA ASN A 88 27.28 0.21 -3.87
C ASN A 88 26.12 -0.78 -3.76
N ARG A 89 26.22 -1.89 -4.49
CA ARG A 89 25.19 -2.93 -4.51
C ARG A 89 25.03 -3.61 -3.15
N ASP A 90 26.03 -3.56 -2.29
CA ASP A 90 25.95 -4.08 -0.93
C ASP A 90 24.97 -3.32 -0.04
N ASP A 91 24.68 -2.07 -0.38
CA ASP A 91 23.68 -1.26 0.31
C ASP A 91 22.27 -1.45 -0.27
N PHE A 92 22.12 -2.25 -1.33
CA PHE A 92 20.81 -2.50 -1.95
C PHE A 92 20.03 -3.52 -1.13
N ILE A 93 18.74 -3.25 -0.98
CA ILE A 93 17.82 -4.15 -0.29
C ILE A 93 17.00 -4.88 -1.35
N TYR A 94 17.06 -6.21 -1.31
CA TYR A 94 16.41 -7.08 -2.26
C TYR A 94 15.18 -7.70 -1.62
N ILE A 95 14.05 -7.63 -2.30
CA ILE A 95 12.80 -8.24 -1.89
C ILE A 95 12.43 -9.26 -2.97
N ASN A 96 12.51 -10.52 -2.59
CA ASN A 96 12.28 -11.64 -3.50
C ASN A 96 10.79 -11.93 -3.57
N SER A 97 10.29 -12.11 -4.78
CA SER A 97 8.98 -12.70 -5.04
C SER A 97 9.12 -14.22 -5.07
N ASN A 98 8.28 -14.91 -4.32
CA ASN A 98 8.24 -16.36 -4.21
C ASN A 98 6.82 -16.86 -4.49
N ILE A 99 6.71 -18.14 -4.84
CA ILE A 99 5.44 -18.84 -5.00
C ILE A 99 5.43 -19.99 -3.99
N ASN A 100 4.38 -20.10 -3.19
CA ASN A 100 4.23 -21.22 -2.26
C ASN A 100 3.71 -22.48 -2.99
N GLU A 101 3.64 -23.61 -2.29
CA GLU A 101 3.18 -24.89 -2.86
C GLU A 101 1.75 -24.83 -3.44
N GLN A 102 0.94 -23.86 -2.99
CA GLN A 102 -0.44 -23.65 -3.42
C GLN A 102 -0.55 -22.66 -4.60
N GLY A 103 0.57 -22.16 -5.12
CA GLY A 103 0.60 -21.20 -6.23
C GLY A 103 0.40 -19.74 -5.82
N TYR A 104 0.34 -19.42 -4.53
CA TYR A 104 0.20 -18.03 -4.06
C TYR A 104 1.54 -17.30 -4.06
N PHE A 105 1.54 -16.10 -4.64
CA PHE A 105 2.68 -15.19 -4.61
C PHE A 105 2.83 -14.52 -3.25
N TYR A 106 4.06 -14.51 -2.73
CA TYR A 106 4.42 -13.77 -1.52
C TYR A 106 5.82 -13.17 -1.66
N TYR A 107 6.08 -12.10 -0.91
CA TYR A 107 7.37 -11.42 -0.92
C TYR A 107 8.15 -11.70 0.37
N THR A 108 9.47 -11.75 0.27
CA THR A 108 10.38 -11.87 1.42
C THR A 108 11.54 -10.89 1.27
N ILE A 109 11.87 -10.16 2.33
CA ILE A 109 13.07 -9.33 2.37
C ILE A 109 14.31 -10.23 2.52
N ASN A 110 15.31 -10.04 1.67
CA ASN A 110 16.57 -10.79 1.72
C ASN A 110 17.47 -10.29 2.85
N GLN A 111 17.30 -10.87 4.04
CA GLN A 111 18.05 -10.51 5.26
C GLN A 111 19.50 -11.01 5.30
N LYS A 112 20.04 -11.58 4.20
CA LYS A 112 21.47 -11.95 4.14
C LYS A 112 22.39 -10.73 4.12
N ARG A 113 21.86 -9.55 3.81
CA ARG A 113 22.61 -8.28 3.79
C ARG A 113 22.29 -7.43 5.01
N GLU A 114 23.30 -6.78 5.57
CA GLU A 114 23.14 -5.93 6.75
C GLU A 114 22.16 -4.76 6.50
N ALA A 115 22.18 -4.14 5.32
CA ALA A 115 21.23 -3.08 4.96
C ALA A 115 19.76 -3.52 5.07
N ALA A 116 19.46 -4.79 4.79
CA ALA A 116 18.11 -5.33 4.89
C ALA A 116 17.70 -5.60 6.35
N LYS A 117 18.64 -6.04 7.19
CA LYS A 117 18.40 -6.20 8.63
C LYS A 117 18.20 -4.86 9.30
N GLU A 118 19.06 -3.88 8.99
CA GLU A 118 18.97 -2.52 9.52
C GLU A 118 17.63 -1.88 9.19
N LEU A 119 17.11 -2.07 7.97
CA LEU A 119 15.78 -1.60 7.60
C LEU A 119 14.69 -2.22 8.48
N ILE A 120 14.72 -3.54 8.75
CA ILE A 120 13.66 -4.21 9.52
C ILE A 120 13.74 -3.88 11.00
N GLU A 121 14.94 -3.89 11.56
CA GLU A 121 15.19 -3.70 13.00
C GLU A 121 15.14 -2.23 13.40
N GLY A 122 15.53 -1.32 12.51
CA GLY A 122 15.63 0.11 12.79
C GLY A 122 14.44 0.95 12.34
N ILE A 123 13.43 0.38 11.67
CA ILE A 123 12.28 1.15 11.16
C ILE A 123 11.50 1.81 12.30
N GLY A 124 11.28 3.11 12.16
CA GLY A 124 10.50 3.91 13.09
C GLY A 124 9.03 3.49 13.11
N ILE A 125 8.44 3.55 14.30
CA ILE A 125 7.00 3.32 14.52
C ILE A 125 6.44 4.55 15.22
N ILE A 126 5.38 5.12 14.64
CA ILE A 126 4.64 6.22 15.26
C ILE A 126 3.33 5.73 15.86
N GLU A 127 3.05 6.17 17.08
CA GLU A 127 1.79 5.94 17.78
C GLU A 127 0.86 7.14 17.60
N HIS A 128 -0.40 6.88 17.28
CA HIS A 128 -1.48 7.86 17.25
C HIS A 128 -2.57 7.43 18.23
N GLN A 129 -3.05 8.38 19.02
CA GLN A 129 -4.24 8.19 19.85
C GLN A 129 -5.49 8.50 19.02
N ASN A 130 -6.38 7.53 18.91
CA ASN A 130 -7.68 7.67 18.25
C ASN A 130 -8.67 8.41 19.15
N GLN A 131 -9.75 8.92 18.56
CA GLN A 131 -10.79 9.68 19.29
C GLN A 131 -11.50 8.85 20.37
N ASP A 132 -11.56 7.52 20.20
CA ASP A 132 -12.12 6.57 21.17
C ASP A 132 -11.12 6.18 22.28
N GLY A 133 -9.94 6.81 22.30
CA GLY A 133 -8.87 6.55 23.27
C GLY A 133 -7.98 5.34 22.93
N THR A 134 -8.29 4.58 21.87
CA THR A 134 -7.42 3.47 21.42
C THR A 134 -6.16 3.97 20.73
N LYS A 135 -5.13 3.12 20.62
CA LYS A 135 -3.85 3.46 20.01
C LYS A 135 -3.67 2.76 18.66
N SER A 136 -3.32 3.52 17.64
CA SER A 136 -2.94 3.03 16.32
C SER A 136 -1.44 3.24 16.11
N HIS A 137 -0.78 2.26 15.50
CA HIS A 137 0.65 2.25 15.26
C HIS A 137 0.90 2.13 13.76
N TYR A 138 1.83 2.92 13.25
CA TYR A 138 2.16 2.98 11.83
C TYR A 138 3.66 2.95 11.66
N LEU A 139 4.12 2.30 10.59
CA LEU A 139 5.51 2.44 10.16
C LEU A 139 5.75 3.88 9.68
N GLU A 140 6.88 4.46 10.09
CA GLU A 140 7.35 5.76 9.60
C GLU A 140 7.94 5.59 8.18
N THR A 141 7.06 5.33 7.21
CA THR A 141 7.37 5.16 5.79
C THR A 141 6.57 6.13 4.94
N ASN A 142 7.07 6.40 3.73
CA ASN A 142 6.41 7.25 2.74
C ASN A 142 6.79 6.79 1.33
N VAL A 143 5.81 6.63 0.45
CA VAL A 143 6.03 6.30 -0.96
C VAL A 143 5.66 7.51 -1.81
N ARG A 144 6.56 7.92 -2.71
CA ARG A 144 6.36 9.07 -3.60
C ARG A 144 6.51 8.67 -5.06
N LEU A 145 5.70 9.29 -5.91
CA LEU A 145 5.83 9.20 -7.36
C LEU A 145 6.35 10.54 -7.91
N TYR A 146 7.44 10.48 -8.66
CA TYR A 146 7.96 11.63 -9.40
C TYR A 146 7.38 11.61 -10.81
N ASN A 147 6.37 12.44 -11.01
CA ASN A 147 5.74 12.72 -12.30
C ASN A 147 5.33 14.20 -12.32
N GLU A 148 6.06 15.01 -13.09
CA GLU A 148 5.88 16.47 -13.13
C GLU A 148 4.56 16.89 -13.79
N GLU A 149 4.10 16.16 -14.81
CA GLU A 149 2.84 16.41 -15.50
C GLU A 149 1.66 16.18 -14.53
N LEU A 150 1.64 15.02 -13.87
CA LEU A 150 0.61 14.69 -12.87
C LEU A 150 0.63 15.65 -11.69
N LYS A 151 1.82 16.08 -11.25
CA LYS A 151 1.97 17.05 -10.15
C LYS A 151 1.31 18.38 -10.53
N GLN A 152 1.56 18.87 -11.74
CA GLN A 152 0.98 20.10 -12.24
C GLN A 152 -0.55 19.96 -12.38
N GLU A 153 -1.04 18.85 -12.91
CA GLU A 153 -2.48 18.61 -13.07
C GLU A 153 -3.21 18.56 -11.71
N LEU A 154 -2.66 17.84 -10.71
CA LEU A 154 -3.21 17.83 -9.35
C LEU A 154 -3.20 19.22 -8.70
N LYS A 155 -2.15 20.01 -8.94
CA LYS A 155 -2.03 21.37 -8.42
C LYS A 155 -3.08 22.31 -9.01
N GLU A 156 -3.37 22.18 -10.30
CA GLU A 156 -4.41 22.96 -10.99
C GLU A 156 -5.83 22.56 -10.55
N LYS A 157 -6.04 21.27 -10.26
CA LYS A 157 -7.34 20.74 -9.83
C LYS A 157 -7.69 21.06 -8.38
N GLY A 158 -6.73 21.07 -7.47
CA GLY A 158 -6.94 21.36 -6.05
C GLY A 158 -6.84 20.14 -5.14
N ASN A 159 -6.87 20.40 -3.83
CA ASN A 159 -6.57 19.41 -2.79
C ASN A 159 -7.64 18.33 -2.61
N GLU A 160 -8.85 18.56 -3.14
CA GLU A 160 -9.96 17.61 -3.13
C GLU A 160 -9.84 16.51 -4.20
N PHE A 161 -8.86 16.63 -5.10
CA PHE A 161 -8.61 15.67 -6.17
C PHE A 161 -7.45 14.71 -5.85
N ILE A 162 -7.60 13.48 -6.30
CA ILE A 162 -6.61 12.41 -6.16
C ILE A 162 -6.37 11.73 -7.49
N ALA A 163 -5.16 11.19 -7.67
CA ALA A 163 -4.78 10.40 -8.82
C ALA A 163 -5.09 8.92 -8.57
N VAL A 164 -5.74 8.28 -9.54
CA VAL A 164 -5.89 6.83 -9.65
C VAL A 164 -4.87 6.33 -10.66
N ILE A 165 -3.86 5.61 -10.19
CA ILE A 165 -2.71 5.19 -10.98
C ILE A 165 -2.85 3.69 -11.29
N SER A 166 -2.72 3.32 -12.55
CA SER A 166 -2.88 1.93 -13.01
C SER A 166 -2.04 1.65 -14.26
N ASN A 167 -1.89 0.38 -14.62
CA ASN A 167 -1.22 -0.01 -15.88
C ASN A 167 -1.91 0.60 -17.12
N ALA A 168 -3.22 0.87 -17.05
CA ALA A 168 -3.98 1.45 -18.15
C ALA A 168 -3.80 2.98 -18.28
N GLY A 169 -3.15 3.62 -17.31
CA GLY A 169 -2.98 5.07 -17.25
C GLY A 169 -3.33 5.66 -15.90
N ILE A 170 -3.27 7.00 -15.84
CA ILE A 170 -3.62 7.82 -14.69
C ILE A 170 -4.96 8.51 -14.94
N ARG A 171 -5.82 8.57 -13.91
CA ARG A 171 -7.05 9.35 -13.92
C ARG A 171 -7.12 10.23 -12.68
N ILE A 172 -7.52 11.49 -12.82
CA ILE A 172 -7.78 12.38 -11.70
C ILE A 172 -9.27 12.41 -11.38
N VAL A 173 -9.60 12.26 -10.10
CA VAL A 173 -10.98 12.19 -9.62
C VAL A 173 -11.12 12.91 -8.29
N ASN A 174 -12.32 13.41 -8.00
CA ASN A 174 -12.62 14.00 -6.71
C ASN A 174 -12.69 12.91 -5.63
N GLU A 175 -12.02 13.12 -4.49
CA GLU A 175 -11.92 12.14 -3.41
C GLU A 175 -13.29 11.84 -2.77
N ALA A 176 -14.11 12.88 -2.55
CA ALA A 176 -15.41 12.73 -1.90
C ALA A 176 -16.37 11.93 -2.79
N GLU A 177 -16.40 12.25 -4.09
CA GLU A 177 -17.22 11.52 -5.07
C GLU A 177 -16.80 10.06 -5.18
N MET A 178 -15.49 9.77 -5.21
CA MET A 178 -15.02 8.38 -5.23
C MET A 178 -15.44 7.62 -3.96
N LYS A 179 -15.34 8.24 -2.78
CA LYS A 179 -15.76 7.62 -1.52
C LYS A 179 -17.27 7.34 -1.51
N ALA A 180 -18.08 8.28 -1.99
CA ALA A 180 -19.52 8.11 -2.14
C ALA A 180 -19.85 6.93 -3.09
N GLN A 181 -19.21 6.88 -4.26
CA GLN A 181 -19.40 5.78 -5.21
C GLN A 181 -19.00 4.42 -4.63
N LYS A 182 -17.91 4.34 -3.85
CA LYS A 182 -17.51 3.10 -3.18
C LYS A 182 -18.53 2.65 -2.12
N GLN A 183 -19.10 3.60 -1.37
CA GLN A 183 -20.15 3.29 -0.40
C GLN A 183 -21.43 2.81 -1.09
N GLU A 184 -21.86 3.47 -2.17
CA GLU A 184 -23.03 3.04 -2.94
C GLU A 184 -22.84 1.65 -3.56
N GLN A 185 -21.66 1.34 -4.11
CA GLN A 185 -21.34 0.01 -4.63
C GLN A 185 -21.33 -1.06 -3.53
N GLN A 186 -20.80 -0.76 -2.34
CA GLN A 186 -20.88 -1.68 -1.20
C GLN A 186 -22.32 -1.91 -0.76
N ILE A 187 -23.15 -0.86 -0.72
CA ILE A 187 -24.57 -0.97 -0.38
C ILE A 187 -25.31 -1.83 -1.43
N GLN A 188 -25.06 -1.62 -2.72
CA GLN A 188 -25.66 -2.42 -3.81
C GLN A 188 -25.23 -3.89 -3.74
N GLN A 189 -23.94 -4.18 -3.56
CA GLN A 189 -23.45 -5.56 -3.38
C GLN A 189 -24.06 -6.23 -2.14
N THR A 190 -24.27 -5.49 -1.05
CA THR A 190 -24.89 -6.03 0.17
C THR A 190 -26.41 -6.25 0.00
N GLN A 191 -27.07 -5.46 -0.87
CA GLN A 191 -28.49 -5.65 -1.21
C GLN A 191 -28.70 -6.84 -2.16
N GLU A 192 -27.78 -7.09 -3.11
CA GLU A 192 -27.84 -8.25 -4.02
C GLU A 192 -27.57 -9.59 -3.32
N ILE A 193 -26.95 -9.61 -2.14
CA ILE A 193 -26.69 -10.83 -1.35
C ILE A 193 -27.88 -11.22 -0.44
N LYS A 194 -28.94 -10.40 -0.35
CA LYS A 194 -30.18 -10.86 0.29
C LYS A 194 -30.81 -11.94 -0.60
N GLU A 195 -30.66 -13.20 -0.18
CA GLU A 195 -31.26 -14.38 -0.83
C GLU A 195 -32.71 -14.14 -1.26
N PRO A 196 -33.14 -14.67 -2.43
CA PRO A 196 -34.56 -14.71 -2.75
C PRO A 196 -35.30 -15.49 -1.67
N GLU A 197 -36.37 -14.90 -1.14
CA GLU A 197 -37.26 -15.54 -0.17
C GLU A 197 -37.63 -16.94 -0.66
N LYS A 198 -37.29 -17.97 0.14
CA LYS A 198 -37.79 -19.33 -0.10
C LYS A 198 -39.30 -19.30 0.01
N THR A 199 -39.99 -19.44 -1.12
CA THR A 199 -41.41 -19.80 -1.16
C THR A 199 -41.57 -21.13 -0.42
N GLN A 200 -42.23 -21.09 0.74
CA GLN A 200 -42.60 -22.28 1.49
C GLN A 200 -43.64 -23.08 0.69
N ASN A 201 -43.25 -24.21 0.14
CA ASN A 201 -44.20 -25.29 -0.14
C ASN A 201 -44.53 -25.99 1.20
N GLN A 202 -45.65 -25.60 1.80
CA GLN A 202 -46.53 -26.51 2.56
C GLN A 202 -47.06 -27.55 1.54
N GLU A 203 -47.19 -28.85 1.79
CA GLU A 203 -47.47 -29.59 3.02
C GLU A 203 -47.14 -31.08 2.79
N PHE A 204 -46.88 -31.80 3.88
CA PHE A 204 -46.68 -33.25 3.95
C PHE A 204 -47.98 -34.03 3.70
N GLY A 205 -47.85 -35.24 3.17
CA GLY A 205 -48.95 -36.10 2.77
C GLY A 205 -49.77 -36.78 3.88
N ARG A 206 -50.81 -37.46 3.41
CA ARG A 206 -51.34 -38.74 3.88
C ARG A 206 -51.75 -39.56 2.66
#